data_AF-A0A1Z5IYR5-F1
#
_entry.id   AF-A0A1Z5IYR5-F1
#
_cell.length_a   1.000
_cell.length_b   1.000
_cell.length_c   1.000
_cell.angle_alpha   90.00
_cell.angle_beta   90.00
_cell.angle_gamma   90.00
#
_symmetry.space_group_name_H-M   'P 1'
#
loop_
_entity.id
_entity.type
_entity.pdbx_description
1 polymer ?
#
loop_
_entity_poly.entity_id
_entity_poly.type
_entity_poly.pdbx_seq_one_letter_code
_entity_poly.pdbx_strand_id
1 'polypeptide(L)'
;MSLFDMNYLNKYYIDTNRGQNPDPKGDDVTKAKWAPLAAGINTVTPASSDTTDNTPYYDGDGFTDTDVTGKAITLAFSGNRVIGDPAQEFVSNHFLSIGANLKTLAKWVNPQGQTIYSNVTLTAIVPTGGAANVKQTFSFTMSFNGKPFMEDANGQDIQFNLDSYDGTAGVIDDDGNQDTQSVTNPANTGTGTGSAPATTPTDAGSGSGSGSGTPADGSGTGTGTSK
;
A
#
# COMPACT_ATOMS: atom_id res chain seq x y z
N MET A 1 -17.87 -31.99 7.26
CA MET A 1 -18.26 -31.64 5.88
C MET A 1 -17.20 -30.68 5.37
N SER A 2 -16.46 -31.04 4.32
CA SER A 2 -15.42 -30.13 3.79
C SER A 2 -16.10 -28.97 3.08
N LEU A 3 -15.85 -27.74 3.55
CA LEU A 3 -16.16 -26.51 2.80
C LEU A 3 -15.02 -26.28 1.81
N PHE A 4 -15.26 -26.53 0.53
CA PHE A 4 -14.36 -26.12 -0.53
C PHE A 4 -14.87 -24.79 -1.10
N ASP A 5 -14.03 -23.76 -1.07
CA ASP A 5 -14.33 -22.53 -1.79
C ASP A 5 -14.15 -22.76 -3.29
N MET A 6 -15.17 -22.42 -4.06
CA MET A 6 -15.14 -22.60 -5.51
C MET A 6 -14.40 -21.44 -6.17
N ASN A 7 -13.47 -21.75 -7.07
CA ASN A 7 -12.63 -20.71 -7.70
C ASN A 7 -13.44 -19.66 -8.50
N TYR A 8 -14.63 -20.01 -9.01
CA TYR A 8 -15.50 -19.05 -9.72
C TYR A 8 -16.02 -17.91 -8.82
N LEU A 9 -15.92 -18.06 -7.49
CA LEU A 9 -16.28 -17.00 -6.54
C LEU A 9 -15.29 -15.83 -6.58
N ASN A 10 -14.06 -16.06 -7.06
CA ASN A 10 -13.12 -14.97 -7.34
C ASN A 10 -13.63 -14.14 -8.52
N LYS A 11 -13.72 -12.82 -8.32
CA LYS A 11 -14.13 -11.88 -9.37
C LYS A 11 -12.96 -10.99 -9.75
N TYR A 12 -12.60 -11.02 -11.01
CA TYR A 12 -11.52 -10.21 -11.57
C TYR A 12 -12.10 -9.13 -12.48
N TYR A 13 -11.52 -7.94 -12.41
CA TYR A 13 -11.89 -6.79 -13.22
C TYR A 13 -10.64 -6.11 -13.75
N ILE A 14 -10.78 -5.51 -14.92
CA ILE A 14 -9.76 -4.68 -15.55
C ILE A 14 -10.32 -3.30 -15.81
N ASP A 15 -9.53 -2.26 -15.58
CA ASP A 15 -9.88 -0.90 -15.98
C ASP A 15 -9.63 -0.70 -17.47
N THR A 16 -10.66 -0.23 -18.16
CA THR A 16 -10.61 0.12 -19.59
C THR A 16 -10.26 1.60 -19.84
N ASN A 17 -10.24 2.43 -18.79
CA ASN A 17 -9.82 3.84 -18.85
C ASN A 17 -8.31 4.03 -18.67
N ARG A 18 -7.57 2.97 -18.33
CA ARG A 18 -6.11 2.93 -18.21
C ARG A 18 -5.55 3.83 -17.09
N GLY A 19 -6.25 3.89 -15.95
CA GLY A 19 -5.68 4.40 -14.72
C GLY A 19 -4.38 3.66 -14.34
N GLN A 20 -3.56 4.27 -13.49
CA GLN A 20 -2.29 3.67 -13.06
C GLN A 20 -2.06 3.75 -11.55
N ASN A 21 -2.73 4.64 -10.84
CA ASN A 21 -2.68 4.69 -9.38
C ASN A 21 -3.68 3.68 -8.78
N PRO A 22 -3.21 2.63 -8.08
CA PRO A 22 -4.09 1.62 -7.50
C PRO A 22 -4.69 2.01 -6.15
N ASP A 23 -4.44 3.22 -5.65
CA ASP A 23 -5.09 3.74 -4.44
C ASP A 23 -6.63 3.69 -4.59
N PRO A 24 -7.36 2.93 -3.76
CA PRO A 24 -8.81 2.82 -3.82
C PRO A 24 -9.54 4.16 -3.70
N LYS A 25 -8.94 5.10 -2.97
CA LYS A 25 -9.46 6.46 -2.73
C LYS A 25 -8.96 7.45 -3.77
N GLY A 26 -8.08 7.01 -4.68
CA GLY A 26 -7.51 7.82 -5.75
C GLY A 26 -8.49 8.08 -6.90
N ASP A 27 -8.22 9.17 -7.62
CA ASP A 27 -8.96 9.56 -8.81
C ASP A 27 -9.04 8.47 -9.88
N ASP A 28 -7.95 7.71 -10.06
CA ASP A 28 -7.88 6.66 -11.08
C ASP A 28 -8.83 5.50 -10.78
N VAL A 29 -8.88 5.02 -9.53
CA VAL A 29 -9.79 3.93 -9.13
C VAL A 29 -11.25 4.39 -9.13
N THR A 30 -11.51 5.62 -8.65
CA THR A 30 -12.88 6.15 -8.57
C THR A 30 -13.47 6.46 -9.95
N LYS A 31 -12.64 6.81 -10.94
CA LYS A 31 -13.04 7.05 -12.33
C LYS A 31 -12.82 5.83 -13.24
N ALA A 32 -12.30 4.72 -12.70
CA ALA A 32 -12.03 3.51 -13.47
C ALA A 32 -13.32 2.94 -14.08
N LYS A 33 -13.22 2.50 -15.32
CA LYS A 33 -14.29 1.78 -16.02
C LYS A 33 -13.99 0.29 -15.95
N TRP A 34 -14.42 -0.31 -14.84
CA TRP A 34 -14.25 -1.72 -14.53
C TRP A 34 -15.03 -2.63 -15.49
N ALA A 35 -14.30 -3.41 -16.27
CA ALA A 35 -14.85 -4.48 -17.10
C ALA A 35 -14.57 -5.84 -16.42
N PRO A 36 -15.58 -6.71 -16.24
CA PRO A 36 -15.40 -8.00 -15.59
C PRO A 36 -14.67 -8.99 -16.52
N LEU A 37 -13.63 -9.63 -16.01
CA LEU A 37 -12.88 -10.71 -16.69
C LEU A 37 -13.51 -12.07 -16.39
N ALA A 38 -14.73 -12.28 -16.87
CA ALA A 38 -15.52 -13.49 -16.59
C ALA A 38 -16.02 -14.20 -17.86
N ALA A 39 -16.61 -13.45 -18.80
CA ALA A 39 -17.17 -14.05 -20.01
C ALA A 39 -16.08 -14.79 -20.81
N GLY A 40 -16.32 -16.06 -21.14
CA GLY A 40 -15.41 -16.88 -21.95
C GLY A 40 -14.12 -17.33 -21.26
N ILE A 41 -13.81 -16.83 -20.06
CA ILE A 41 -12.65 -17.27 -19.27
C ILE A 41 -12.99 -18.60 -18.60
N ASN A 42 -12.11 -19.58 -18.74
CA ASN A 42 -12.29 -20.92 -18.15
C ASN A 42 -11.31 -21.19 -17.00
N THR A 43 -10.14 -20.56 -17.02
CA THR A 43 -9.12 -20.71 -15.98
C THR A 43 -8.47 -19.37 -15.64
N VAL A 44 -8.20 -19.21 -14.35
CA VAL A 44 -7.35 -18.16 -13.81
C VAL A 44 -6.34 -18.84 -12.90
N THR A 45 -5.07 -18.71 -13.22
CA THR A 45 -3.97 -19.33 -12.49
C THR A 45 -3.13 -18.25 -11.83
N PRO A 46 -3.21 -18.09 -10.50
CA PRO A 46 -2.29 -17.23 -9.78
C PRO A 46 -0.91 -17.89 -9.66
N ALA A 47 0.14 -17.08 -9.80
CA ALA A 47 1.51 -17.49 -9.54
C ALA A 47 2.28 -16.34 -8.87
N SER A 48 3.23 -16.67 -8.02
CA SER A 48 4.14 -15.72 -7.40
C SER A 48 5.59 -16.17 -7.57
N SER A 49 6.48 -15.21 -7.80
CA SER A 49 7.92 -15.42 -7.74
C SER A 49 8.49 -14.52 -6.66
N ASP A 50 9.33 -15.08 -5.80
CA ASP A 50 9.96 -14.36 -4.70
C ASP A 50 11.42 -14.06 -5.04
N THR A 51 11.90 -12.90 -4.60
CA THR A 51 13.32 -12.57 -4.55
C THR A 51 13.77 -12.79 -3.12
N THR A 52 14.76 -13.65 -2.92
CA THR A 52 15.33 -13.94 -1.60
C THR A 52 16.72 -13.35 -1.47
N ASP A 53 17.02 -12.80 -0.30
CA ASP A 53 18.37 -12.54 0.15
C ASP A 53 18.80 -13.67 1.09
N ASN A 54 19.99 -14.20 0.86
CA ASN A 54 20.54 -15.37 1.52
C ASN A 54 21.86 -14.97 2.15
N THR A 55 21.79 -14.43 3.36
CA THR A 55 22.95 -13.90 4.06
C THR A 55 23.39 -14.85 5.19
N PRO A 56 24.61 -15.40 5.15
CA PRO A 56 25.16 -16.15 6.26
C PRO A 56 25.77 -15.16 7.28
N TYR A 57 25.28 -15.21 8.51
CA TYR A 57 25.86 -14.45 9.62
C TYR A 57 26.84 -15.32 10.42
N TYR A 58 27.82 -14.68 11.05
CA TYR A 58 28.89 -15.38 11.79
C TYR A 58 28.39 -16.12 13.04
N ASP A 59 27.26 -15.67 13.60
CA ASP A 59 26.53 -16.31 14.70
C ASP A 59 25.59 -17.42 14.21
N GLY A 60 25.43 -17.58 12.90
CA GLY A 60 24.67 -18.67 12.29
C GLY A 60 25.45 -19.98 12.16
N ASP A 61 26.66 -20.10 12.72
CA ASP A 61 27.51 -21.32 12.66
C ASP A 61 27.67 -21.93 11.24
N GLY A 62 27.66 -21.07 10.22
CA GLY A 62 27.76 -21.49 8.80
C GLY A 62 26.43 -21.82 8.13
N PHE A 63 25.29 -21.64 8.81
CA PHE A 63 23.95 -21.66 8.21
C PHE A 63 23.59 -20.28 7.63
N THR A 64 22.66 -20.26 6.67
CA THR A 64 22.25 -19.05 5.94
C THR A 64 20.81 -18.70 6.29
N ASP A 65 20.57 -17.45 6.65
CA ASP A 65 19.22 -16.92 6.84
C ASP A 65 18.65 -16.47 5.49
N THR A 66 17.35 -16.69 5.29
CA THR A 66 16.65 -16.40 4.04
C THR A 66 15.54 -15.39 4.27
N ASP A 67 15.69 -14.20 3.71
CA ASP A 67 14.71 -13.13 3.77
C ASP A 67 14.06 -12.91 2.39
N VAL A 68 12.74 -12.78 2.33
CA VAL A 68 12.03 -12.46 1.09
C VAL A 68 11.96 -10.95 0.92
N THR A 69 12.76 -10.40 0.01
CA THR A 69 12.90 -8.95 -0.22
C THR A 69 12.00 -8.43 -1.33
N GLY A 70 11.40 -9.32 -2.11
CA GLY A 70 10.50 -8.93 -3.20
C GLY A 70 9.54 -10.04 -3.58
N LYS A 71 8.36 -9.65 -4.06
CA LYS A 71 7.32 -10.58 -4.55
C LYS A 71 6.73 -10.06 -5.85
N ALA A 72 6.81 -10.89 -6.89
CA ALA A 72 6.21 -10.64 -8.19
C ALA A 72 4.99 -11.54 -8.36
N ILE A 73 3.79 -10.95 -8.39
CA ILE A 73 2.52 -11.68 -8.52
C ILE A 73 2.05 -11.60 -9.96
N THR A 74 1.59 -12.73 -10.50
CA THR A 74 0.99 -12.83 -11.82
C THR A 74 -0.31 -13.61 -11.77
N LEU A 75 -1.25 -13.24 -12.65
CA LEU A 75 -2.49 -13.96 -12.88
C LEU A 75 -2.57 -14.31 -14.37
N ALA A 76 -2.51 -15.59 -14.69
CA ALA A 76 -2.66 -16.07 -16.06
C ALA A 76 -4.12 -16.42 -16.35
N PHE A 77 -4.71 -15.76 -17.33
CA PHE A 77 -6.08 -15.97 -17.79
C PHE A 77 -6.07 -16.78 -19.08
N SER A 78 -6.95 -17.77 -19.18
CA SER A 78 -7.18 -18.51 -20.42
C SER A 78 -8.66 -18.80 -20.61
N GLY A 79 -9.05 -18.99 -21.87
CA GLY A 79 -10.43 -19.17 -22.24
C GLY A 79 -10.67 -19.12 -23.74
N ASN A 80 -11.91 -18.76 -24.08
CA ASN A 80 -12.37 -18.59 -25.44
C ASN A 80 -12.75 -17.12 -25.70
N ARG A 81 -12.55 -16.71 -26.95
CA ARG A 81 -12.93 -15.37 -27.39
C ARG A 81 -14.44 -15.17 -27.33
N VAL A 82 -14.87 -14.08 -26.68
CA VAL A 82 -16.25 -13.59 -26.71
C VAL A 82 -16.24 -12.20 -27.35
N ILE A 83 -16.82 -12.09 -28.54
CA ILE A 83 -16.86 -10.83 -29.29
C ILE A 83 -17.79 -9.85 -28.58
N GLY A 84 -17.33 -8.62 -28.40
CA GLY A 84 -18.11 -7.55 -27.76
C GLY A 84 -18.02 -7.51 -26.23
N ASP A 85 -17.28 -8.42 -25.61
CA ASP A 85 -16.97 -8.32 -24.18
C ASP A 85 -15.95 -7.18 -23.96
N PRO A 86 -16.26 -6.16 -23.13
CA PRO A 86 -15.42 -4.98 -23.00
C PRO A 86 -14.02 -5.28 -22.45
N ALA A 87 -13.87 -6.31 -21.60
CA ALA A 87 -12.57 -6.68 -21.05
C ALA A 87 -11.70 -7.40 -22.09
N GLN A 88 -12.27 -8.39 -22.79
CA GLN A 88 -11.56 -9.10 -23.85
C GLN A 88 -11.22 -8.19 -25.05
N GLU A 89 -12.13 -7.29 -25.44
CA GLU A 89 -11.86 -6.31 -26.50
C GLU A 89 -10.73 -5.36 -26.13
N PHE A 90 -10.72 -4.84 -24.90
CA PHE A 90 -9.64 -4.01 -24.39
C PHE A 90 -8.28 -4.73 -24.48
N VAL A 91 -8.17 -5.94 -23.93
CA VAL A 91 -6.92 -6.71 -23.93
C VAL A 91 -6.46 -7.02 -25.36
N SER A 92 -7.38 -7.40 -26.27
CA SER A 92 -7.00 -7.72 -27.65
C SER A 92 -6.59 -6.52 -28.48
N ASN A 93 -7.18 -5.35 -28.26
CA ASN A 93 -6.74 -4.11 -28.89
C ASN A 93 -5.31 -3.74 -28.49
N HIS A 94 -4.87 -4.23 -27.33
CA HIS A 94 -3.51 -4.04 -26.83
C HIS A 94 -2.52 -5.13 -27.26
N PHE A 95 -2.89 -6.08 -28.11
CA PHE A 95 -2.00 -7.15 -28.56
C PHE A 95 -0.70 -6.63 -29.23
N LEU A 96 -0.80 -5.57 -30.04
CA LEU A 96 0.35 -4.93 -30.70
C LEU A 96 0.86 -3.69 -29.95
N SER A 97 0.30 -3.40 -28.77
CA SER A 97 0.73 -2.27 -27.96
C SER A 97 2.07 -2.56 -27.30
N ILE A 98 2.85 -1.50 -27.04
CA ILE A 98 4.17 -1.60 -26.42
C ILE A 98 4.25 -0.62 -25.25
N GLY A 99 5.02 -1.01 -24.22
CA GLY A 99 5.41 -0.15 -23.11
C GLY A 99 4.24 0.24 -22.22
N ALA A 100 4.16 1.54 -21.89
CA ALA A 100 3.16 2.07 -20.95
C ALA A 100 1.71 1.81 -21.39
N ASN A 101 1.45 1.51 -22.66
CA ASN A 101 0.12 1.18 -23.16
C ASN A 101 -0.45 -0.12 -22.59
N LEU A 102 0.42 -1.03 -22.14
CA LEU A 102 0.04 -2.30 -21.51
C LEU A 102 -0.22 -2.17 -20.00
N LYS A 103 0.03 -0.98 -19.42
CA LYS A 103 -0.25 -0.70 -18.01
C LYS A 103 -1.69 -0.22 -17.84
N THR A 104 -2.38 -0.80 -16.86
CA THR A 104 -3.75 -0.44 -16.45
C THR A 104 -3.99 -0.87 -15.00
N LEU A 105 -5.16 -0.58 -14.44
CA LEU A 105 -5.58 -1.08 -13.14
C LEU A 105 -6.31 -2.43 -13.25
N ALA A 106 -6.07 -3.29 -12.27
CA ALA A 106 -6.85 -4.48 -12.02
C ALA A 106 -7.46 -4.45 -10.63
N LYS A 107 -8.63 -5.06 -10.51
CA LYS A 107 -9.32 -5.28 -9.25
C LYS A 107 -9.67 -6.75 -9.09
N TRP A 108 -9.31 -7.34 -7.97
CA TRP A 108 -9.65 -8.72 -7.61
C TRP A 108 -10.46 -8.71 -6.32
N VAL A 109 -11.69 -9.21 -6.38
CA VAL A 109 -12.53 -9.45 -5.21
C VAL A 109 -12.50 -10.94 -4.89
N ASN A 110 -12.03 -11.29 -3.71
CA ASN A 110 -11.99 -12.67 -3.25
C ASN A 110 -13.35 -13.09 -2.63
N PRO A 111 -13.61 -14.41 -2.45
CA PRO A 111 -14.90 -14.91 -1.98
C PRO A 111 -15.32 -14.36 -0.61
N GLN A 112 -14.35 -13.97 0.21
CA GLN A 112 -14.52 -13.40 1.55
C GLN A 112 -14.87 -11.89 1.52
N GLY A 113 -14.89 -11.28 0.33
CA GLY A 113 -15.30 -9.89 0.13
C GLY A 113 -14.17 -8.86 0.21
N GLN A 114 -12.93 -9.29 0.46
CA GLN A 114 -11.77 -8.41 0.39
C GLN A 114 -11.48 -8.05 -1.06
N THR A 115 -11.04 -6.83 -1.27
CA THR A 115 -10.76 -6.30 -2.60
C THR A 115 -9.30 -5.89 -2.71
N ILE A 116 -8.64 -6.34 -3.77
CA ILE A 116 -7.25 -6.05 -4.09
C ILE A 116 -7.23 -5.16 -5.32
N TYR A 117 -6.61 -3.99 -5.21
CA TYR A 117 -6.37 -3.07 -6.33
C TYR A 117 -4.88 -3.06 -6.65
N SER A 118 -4.55 -3.15 -7.93
CA SER A 118 -3.15 -3.12 -8.35
C SER A 118 -3.00 -2.49 -9.73
N ASN A 119 -1.89 -1.80 -9.93
CA ASN A 119 -1.41 -1.46 -11.25
C ASN A 119 -0.83 -2.72 -11.87
N VAL A 120 -1.32 -3.13 -13.02
CA VAL A 120 -0.88 -4.34 -13.71
C VAL A 120 -0.34 -4.02 -15.10
N THR A 121 0.61 -4.82 -15.55
CA THR A 121 1.05 -4.86 -16.94
C THR A 121 0.47 -6.08 -17.62
N LEU A 122 -0.21 -5.89 -18.74
CA LEU A 122 -0.67 -6.98 -19.59
C LEU A 122 0.49 -7.55 -20.39
N THR A 123 0.67 -8.87 -20.32
CA THR A 123 1.75 -9.60 -20.98
C THR A 123 1.21 -10.87 -21.62
N ALA A 124 2.00 -11.49 -22.52
CA ALA A 124 1.66 -12.76 -23.18
C ALA A 124 0.24 -12.79 -23.78
N ILE A 125 -0.20 -11.67 -24.36
CA ILE A 125 -1.54 -11.55 -24.94
C ILE A 125 -1.61 -12.43 -26.18
N VAL A 126 -2.61 -13.29 -26.25
CA VAL A 126 -2.96 -14.09 -27.42
C VAL A 126 -4.44 -13.84 -27.71
N PRO A 127 -4.77 -12.96 -28.68
CA PRO A 127 -6.14 -12.54 -28.93
C PRO A 127 -6.98 -13.62 -29.65
N THR A 128 -6.32 -14.48 -30.42
CA THR A 128 -6.95 -15.49 -31.27
C THR A 128 -6.07 -16.74 -31.39
N GLY A 129 -6.66 -17.92 -31.58
CA GLY A 129 -5.94 -19.16 -31.87
C GLY A 129 -6.88 -20.37 -31.91
N GLY A 130 -6.32 -21.57 -32.08
CA GLY A 130 -7.05 -22.84 -32.10
C GLY A 130 -7.26 -23.43 -33.50
N ALA A 131 -7.76 -24.66 -33.55
CA ALA A 131 -8.11 -25.38 -34.78
C ALA A 131 -9.43 -24.89 -35.39
N ALA A 132 -9.66 -25.16 -36.68
CA ALA A 132 -10.85 -24.70 -37.41
C ALA A 132 -12.19 -25.22 -36.85
N ASN A 133 -12.17 -26.33 -36.11
CA ASN A 133 -13.35 -26.97 -35.53
C ASN A 133 -13.55 -26.66 -34.03
N VAL A 134 -12.77 -25.74 -33.45
CA VAL A 134 -12.90 -25.35 -32.04
C VAL A 134 -13.22 -23.87 -31.90
N LYS A 135 -13.72 -23.48 -30.73
CA LYS A 135 -13.88 -22.06 -30.38
C LYS A 135 -12.51 -21.38 -30.36
N GLN A 136 -12.44 -20.17 -30.87
CA GLN A 136 -11.22 -19.38 -30.86
C GLN A 136 -10.70 -19.21 -29.43
N THR A 137 -9.40 -19.45 -29.22
CA THR A 137 -8.75 -19.31 -27.92
C THR A 137 -8.41 -17.85 -27.62
N PHE A 138 -8.41 -17.51 -26.34
CA PHE A 138 -7.99 -16.21 -25.83
C PHE A 138 -7.21 -16.42 -24.52
N SER A 139 -6.03 -15.81 -24.39
CA SER A 139 -5.23 -15.86 -23.16
C SER A 139 -4.38 -14.61 -22.98
N PHE A 140 -4.05 -14.29 -21.73
CA PHE A 140 -3.12 -13.23 -21.38
C PHE A 140 -2.68 -13.39 -19.92
N THR A 141 -1.61 -12.70 -19.54
CA THR A 141 -1.11 -12.66 -18.16
C THR A 141 -1.15 -11.23 -17.63
N MET A 142 -1.72 -11.04 -16.44
CA MET A 142 -1.62 -9.80 -15.69
C MET A 142 -0.48 -9.90 -14.69
N SER A 143 0.52 -9.04 -14.83
CA SER A 143 1.66 -8.94 -13.90
C SER A 143 1.49 -7.73 -13.01
N PHE A 144 1.50 -7.92 -11.70
CA PHE A 144 1.32 -6.86 -10.71
C PHE A 144 2.58 -5.98 -10.67
N ASN A 145 2.37 -4.66 -10.68
CA ASN A 145 3.43 -3.66 -10.59
C ASN A 145 3.36 -2.96 -9.22
N GLY A 146 4.47 -3.01 -8.47
CA GLY A 146 4.56 -2.35 -7.17
C GLY A 146 3.64 -2.98 -6.11
N LYS A 147 3.48 -2.25 -5.00
CA LYS A 147 2.66 -2.70 -3.87
C LYS A 147 1.16 -2.59 -4.24
N PRO A 148 0.38 -3.67 -4.16
CA PRO A 148 -1.08 -3.59 -4.30
C PRO A 148 -1.70 -2.92 -3.07
N PHE A 149 -2.91 -2.38 -3.24
CA PHE A 149 -3.77 -1.96 -2.14
C PHE A 149 -4.79 -3.06 -1.84
N MET A 150 -5.13 -3.22 -0.57
CA MET A 150 -6.15 -4.15 -0.13
C MET A 150 -7.17 -3.45 0.75
N GLU A 151 -8.44 -3.78 0.54
CA GLU A 151 -9.56 -3.39 1.38
C GLU A 151 -10.22 -4.66 1.93
N ASP A 152 -10.69 -4.62 3.17
CA ASP A 152 -11.53 -5.67 3.75
C ASP A 152 -12.94 -5.66 3.15
N ALA A 153 -13.81 -6.56 3.60
CA ALA A 153 -15.20 -6.62 3.15
C ALA A 153 -16.02 -5.36 3.50
N ASN A 154 -15.51 -4.49 4.39
CA ASN A 154 -16.14 -3.25 4.83
C ASN A 154 -15.51 -2.01 4.18
N GLY A 155 -14.56 -2.17 3.25
CA GLY A 155 -13.85 -1.06 2.61
C GLY A 155 -12.78 -0.41 3.48
N GLN A 156 -12.28 -1.10 4.51
CA GLN A 156 -11.17 -0.64 5.34
C GLN A 156 -9.84 -1.11 4.76
N ASP A 157 -8.86 -0.18 4.66
CA ASP A 157 -7.54 -0.48 4.12
C ASP A 157 -6.83 -1.54 4.99
N ILE A 158 -6.45 -2.65 4.38
CA ILE A 158 -5.61 -3.67 4.99
C ILE A 158 -4.15 -3.30 4.71
N GLN A 159 -3.43 -2.87 5.73
CA GLN A 159 -1.99 -2.66 5.63
C GLN A 159 -1.27 -4.00 5.70
N PHE A 160 -0.47 -4.28 4.67
CA PHE A 160 0.58 -5.29 4.77
C PHE A 160 1.66 -4.69 5.67
N ASN A 161 1.69 -5.08 6.94
CA ASN A 161 2.79 -4.72 7.83
C ASN A 161 4.10 -5.18 7.18
N LEU A 162 4.83 -4.22 6.62
CA LEU A 162 6.17 -4.40 6.09
C LEU A 162 7.06 -3.85 7.20
N ASP A 163 7.64 -4.75 7.97
CA ASP A 163 8.70 -4.52 8.96
C ASP A 163 8.40 -3.61 10.17
N SER A 164 7.14 -3.31 10.45
CA SER A 164 6.80 -2.85 11.80
C SER A 164 6.87 -4.06 12.74
N TYR A 165 8.05 -4.30 13.33
CA TYR A 165 8.09 -4.78 14.71
C TYR A 165 7.51 -3.63 15.54
N ASP A 166 6.19 -3.50 15.53
CA ASP A 166 5.53 -2.76 16.57
C ASP A 166 5.83 -3.58 17.84
N GLY A 167 6.54 -2.97 18.78
CA GLY A 167 6.89 -3.62 20.05
C GLY A 167 5.67 -3.93 20.92
N THR A 168 4.46 -3.93 20.37
CA THR A 168 3.21 -4.39 20.96
C THR A 168 2.92 -5.79 20.42
N ALA A 169 3.89 -6.69 20.62
CA ALA A 169 3.49 -8.02 21.03
C ALA A 169 2.50 -7.80 22.18
N GLY A 170 1.27 -8.27 22.01
CA GLY A 170 0.32 -8.34 23.11
C GLY A 170 1.08 -8.85 24.32
N VAL A 171 1.20 -8.02 25.34
CA VAL A 171 1.44 -8.53 26.68
C VAL A 171 0.30 -9.51 26.87
N ILE A 172 0.61 -10.79 26.79
CA ILE A 172 -0.19 -11.80 27.46
C ILE A 172 -0.04 -11.39 28.92
N ASP A 173 -1.00 -10.59 29.39
CA ASP A 173 -1.33 -10.58 30.80
C ASP A 173 -1.56 -12.03 31.21
N ASP A 174 -0.94 -12.43 32.32
CA ASP A 174 -0.90 -13.79 32.87
C ASP A 174 -2.30 -14.35 33.23
N ASP A 175 -3.36 -13.61 32.89
CA ASP A 175 -4.77 -13.87 33.20
C ASP A 175 -5.62 -14.25 31.95
N GLY A 176 -5.05 -14.25 30.75
CA GLY A 176 -5.67 -14.89 29.57
C GLY A 176 -6.95 -14.23 29.03
N ASN A 177 -7.06 -12.90 29.07
CA ASN A 177 -8.21 -12.18 28.53
C ASN A 177 -7.82 -11.21 27.41
N GLN A 178 -8.30 -11.45 26.18
CA GLN A 178 -8.06 -10.56 25.05
C GLN A 178 -8.99 -9.32 25.14
N ASP A 179 -8.52 -8.22 25.72
CA ASP A 179 -9.25 -6.94 25.66
C ASP A 179 -9.04 -6.26 24.29
N THR A 180 -10.09 -6.26 23.48
CA THR A 180 -10.17 -5.53 22.22
C THR A 180 -10.22 -4.02 22.46
N GLN A 181 -9.09 -3.34 22.35
CA GLN A 181 -9.05 -1.88 22.41
C GLN A 181 -9.04 -1.26 21.01
N SER A 182 -10.14 -0.56 20.73
CA SER A 182 -10.39 0.33 19.62
C SER A 182 -9.26 1.35 19.43
N VAL A 183 -8.70 1.44 18.22
CA VAL A 183 -7.79 2.54 17.86
C VAL A 183 -8.64 3.79 17.60
N THR A 184 -8.76 4.65 18.62
CA THR A 184 -9.11 6.06 18.40
C THR A 184 -7.93 6.77 17.76
N ASN A 185 -8.11 7.20 16.52
CA ASN A 185 -7.19 8.02 15.72
C ASN A 185 -6.83 9.36 16.42
N PRO A 186 -5.55 9.69 16.66
CA PRO A 186 -5.16 11.01 17.13
C PRO A 186 -4.59 11.86 15.98
N ALA A 187 -5.44 12.70 15.36
CA ALA A 187 -5.06 14.04 14.91
C ALA A 187 -6.26 14.79 14.30
N ASN A 188 -6.86 15.69 15.07
CA ASN A 188 -7.32 16.95 14.50
C ASN A 188 -7.02 18.10 15.47
N THR A 189 -6.45 19.15 14.89
CA THR A 189 -5.86 20.32 15.53
C THR A 189 -6.91 21.37 15.87
N GLY A 190 -6.83 21.89 17.11
CA GLY A 190 -7.17 23.27 17.47
C GLY A 190 -8.66 23.64 17.64
N THR A 191 -9.02 24.08 18.85
CA THR A 191 -9.71 25.37 19.13
C THR A 191 -9.79 25.56 20.65
N GLY A 192 -9.52 26.78 21.12
CA GLY A 192 -9.16 27.08 22.51
C GLY A 192 -10.31 27.25 23.51
N THR A 193 -9.96 27.46 24.77
CA THR A 193 -10.28 28.67 25.57
C THR A 193 -9.97 28.44 27.07
N GLY A 194 -9.24 29.39 27.66
CA GLY A 194 -9.41 29.86 29.03
C GLY A 194 -9.08 28.94 30.22
N SER A 195 -7.98 29.23 30.92
CA SER A 195 -7.99 29.84 32.27
C SER A 195 -6.66 29.60 33.00
N ALA A 196 -5.99 30.69 33.36
CA ALA A 196 -5.03 30.76 34.47
C ALA A 196 -5.82 30.80 35.81
N PRO A 197 -5.21 30.82 37.01
CA PRO A 197 -3.78 30.84 37.33
C PRO A 197 -3.35 29.88 38.47
N ALA A 198 -2.04 29.66 38.63
CA ALA A 198 -1.47 29.34 39.94
C ALA A 198 -0.05 29.91 40.07
N THR A 199 0.15 30.59 41.18
CA THR A 199 1.25 31.47 41.55
C THR A 199 2.53 30.73 41.97
N THR A 200 3.66 31.36 41.69
CA THR A 200 5.03 31.03 42.12
C THR A 200 5.16 30.87 43.64
N PRO A 201 6.20 30.17 44.13
CA PRO A 201 7.34 30.93 44.67
C PRO A 201 8.72 30.41 44.24
N THR A 202 9.59 31.39 43.99
CA THR A 202 11.03 31.32 43.73
C THR A 202 11.82 30.96 44.99
N ASP A 203 12.78 30.04 44.88
CA ASP A 203 13.95 29.98 45.78
C ASP A 203 15.16 29.40 45.04
N ALA A 204 16.22 30.20 44.93
CA ALA A 204 17.64 29.80 44.94
C ALA A 204 18.51 31.01 44.55
N GLY A 205 19.38 31.47 45.44
CA GLY A 205 20.42 32.44 45.08
C GLY A 205 21.12 33.14 46.23
N SER A 206 21.82 32.40 47.08
CA SER A 206 22.82 32.93 48.01
C SER A 206 24.05 33.45 47.23
N GLY A 207 24.43 34.72 47.47
CA GLY A 207 25.66 35.31 46.92
C GLY A 207 26.04 36.62 47.61
N SER A 208 26.86 36.49 48.67
CA SER A 208 27.47 37.57 49.45
C SER A 208 28.58 38.29 48.65
N GLY A 209 28.70 39.63 48.79
CA GLY A 209 29.85 40.37 48.27
C GLY A 209 29.71 41.89 48.37
N SER A 210 30.30 42.46 49.44
CA SER A 210 30.32 43.88 49.83
C SER A 210 30.75 44.89 48.76
N GLY A 211 30.18 46.09 48.86
CA GLY A 211 30.44 47.24 48.00
C GLY A 211 31.64 48.13 48.33
N SER A 212 31.87 49.06 47.41
CA SER A 212 32.48 50.40 47.50
C SER A 212 32.55 50.87 46.04
N GLY A 213 32.05 52.00 45.56
CA GLY A 213 31.88 53.32 46.13
C GLY A 213 32.88 54.26 45.44
N THR A 214 32.55 54.84 44.27
CA THR A 214 33.07 56.12 43.72
C THR A 214 32.23 56.53 42.49
N PRO A 215 31.81 57.80 42.34
CA PRO A 215 30.99 58.27 41.21
C PRO A 215 31.80 58.98 40.11
N ALA A 216 31.19 58.99 38.91
CA ALA A 216 31.25 59.97 37.82
C ALA A 216 32.62 60.44 37.28
N ASP A 217 32.85 60.15 35.98
CA ASP A 217 33.49 61.10 35.07
C ASP A 217 32.88 60.96 33.68
N GLY A 218 32.61 62.11 33.04
CA GLY A 218 31.99 62.24 31.73
C GLY A 218 32.96 62.81 30.73
N SER A 219 33.06 62.18 29.57
CA SER A 219 33.52 62.71 28.28
C SER A 219 33.47 61.52 27.31
N GLY A 220 33.20 61.61 26.02
CA GLY A 220 32.94 62.68 25.09
C GLY A 220 32.79 62.00 23.73
N THR A 221 31.94 62.55 22.88
CA THR A 221 32.07 62.62 21.42
C THR A 221 32.48 61.36 20.62
N GLY A 222 31.58 60.96 19.71
CA GLY A 222 31.89 61.15 18.29
C GLY A 222 31.97 59.91 17.39
N THR A 223 31.20 60.00 16.30
CA THR A 223 31.40 59.40 14.97
C THR A 223 31.27 57.87 14.88
N GLY A 224 30.26 57.35 14.16
CA GLY A 224 30.30 57.15 12.70
C GLY A 224 30.94 55.78 12.41
N THR A 225 30.44 54.87 11.58
CA THR A 225 29.60 55.04 10.39
C THR A 225 29.00 53.68 10.01
N SER A 226 27.82 53.75 9.40
CA SER A 226 27.21 52.77 8.51
C SER A 226 28.19 52.04 7.57
N LYS A 227 28.11 50.70 7.52
CA LYS A 227 27.69 49.93 6.34
C LYS A 227 27.50 48.46 6.71
#